data_AF-A0A9P5GA37-F1
#
_entry.id   AF-A0A9P5GA37-F1
#
_cell.length_a   1.000
_cell.length_b   1.000
_cell.length_c   1.000
_cell.angle_alpha   90.00
_cell.angle_beta   90.00
_cell.angle_gamma   90.00
#
_symmetry.space_group_name_H-M   'P 1'
#
loop_
_entity.id
_entity.type
_entity.pdbx_description
1 polymer ?
#
loop_
_entity_poly.entity_id
_entity_poly.type
_entity_poly.pdbx_seq_one_letter_code
_entity_poly.pdbx_strand_id
1 'polypeptide(L)'
;HIVPAAQGYAFEVTKGERFRIVDIHGLQIAGFMAWVNEPGLREHVRMSYTRFRLQGVSPDIGEHLRTNHDTPALTITADTCKVHDMTFMPCFPEIYAECGLEGHRSCTMNITEAMEPYGITSRLKLPDPFNIFMNSLFVHTKR
;
A
#
# COMPACT_ATOMS: atom_id res chain seq x y z
N HIS A 1 -0.63 -2.86 17.45
CA HIS A 1 0.64 -2.13 17.29
C HIS A 1 0.32 -0.70 16.83
N ILE A 2 1.05 0.31 17.28
CA ILE A 2 0.91 1.69 16.78
C ILE A 2 2.13 1.97 15.90
N VAL A 3 1.89 2.29 14.63
CA VAL A 3 2.96 2.72 13.71
C VAL A 3 3.20 4.21 13.94
N PRO A 4 4.39 4.65 14.36
CA PRO A 4 4.66 6.07 14.55
C PRO A 4 4.50 6.86 13.24
N ALA A 5 4.21 8.15 13.37
CA ALA A 5 4.13 9.04 12.22
C ALA A 5 5.41 8.97 11.38
N ALA A 6 5.23 8.97 10.06
CA ALA A 6 6.31 8.86 9.07
C ALA A 6 7.19 7.61 9.21
N GLN A 7 6.72 6.51 9.80
CA GLN A 7 7.45 5.23 9.88
C GLN A 7 6.68 4.08 9.20
N GLY A 8 7.36 2.94 9.04
CA GLY A 8 6.80 1.70 8.49
C GLY A 8 6.82 0.58 9.52
N TYR A 9 5.96 -0.41 9.34
CA TYR A 9 5.93 -1.62 10.15
C TYR A 9 5.54 -2.82 9.28
N ALA A 10 6.29 -3.90 9.42
CA ALA A 10 6.03 -5.17 8.75
C ALA A 10 5.63 -6.22 9.79
N PHE A 11 4.69 -7.08 9.42
CA PHE A 11 4.22 -8.18 10.25
C PHE A 11 3.71 -9.30 9.35
N GLU A 12 3.74 -10.52 9.88
CA GLU A 12 3.24 -11.70 9.19
C GLU A 12 1.76 -11.94 9.53
N VAL A 13 1.02 -12.50 8.56
CA VAL A 13 -0.37 -12.89 8.71
C VAL A 13 -0.54 -14.28 8.16
N THR A 14 -1.07 -15.20 8.99
CA THR A 14 -1.36 -16.56 8.57
C THR A 14 -2.69 -16.61 7.83
N LYS A 15 -2.83 -17.52 6.86
CA LYS A 15 -4.09 -17.72 6.13
C LYS A 15 -5.26 -17.93 7.09
N GLY A 16 -6.30 -17.11 6.96
CA GLY A 16 -7.51 -17.14 7.79
C GLY A 16 -7.51 -16.12 8.93
N GLU A 17 -6.35 -15.57 9.29
CA GLU A 17 -6.26 -14.47 10.24
C GLU A 17 -6.76 -13.15 9.64
N ARG A 18 -7.02 -12.19 10.53
CA ARG A 18 -7.50 -10.86 10.17
C ARG A 18 -6.67 -9.82 10.89
N PHE A 19 -6.37 -8.74 10.18
CA PHE A 19 -5.82 -7.52 10.77
C PHE A 19 -6.70 -6.34 10.41
N ARG A 20 -6.54 -5.24 11.15
CA ARG A 20 -7.27 -4.00 10.92
C ARG A 20 -6.28 -2.84 10.91
N ILE A 21 -6.42 -1.96 9.93
CA ILE A 21 -5.73 -0.69 9.86
C ILE A 21 -6.72 0.37 10.35
N VAL A 22 -6.32 1.11 11.38
CA VAL A 22 -7.14 2.13 12.03
C VAL A 22 -6.38 3.44 11.97
N ASP A 23 -7.01 4.46 11.39
CA ASP A 23 -6.57 5.83 11.56
C ASP A 23 -7.03 6.34 12.93
N ILE A 24 -6.08 6.47 13.86
CA ILE A 24 -6.35 6.79 15.28
C ILE A 24 -6.65 8.27 15.51
N HIS A 25 -6.25 9.15 14.59
CA HIS A 25 -6.38 10.60 14.74
C HIS A 25 -7.19 11.25 13.60
N GLY A 26 -7.46 10.52 12.53
CA GLY A 26 -8.11 11.02 11.34
C GLY A 26 -7.10 11.65 10.36
N LEU A 27 -7.47 11.67 9.08
CA LEU A 27 -6.74 12.30 7.97
C LEU A 27 -5.36 11.69 7.65
N GLN A 28 -5.01 10.54 8.20
CA GLN A 28 -3.74 9.87 7.90
C GLN A 28 -3.91 8.86 6.75
N ILE A 29 -3.07 8.97 5.71
CA ILE A 29 -2.98 7.97 4.63
C ILE A 29 -1.97 6.88 5.01
N ALA A 30 -2.22 5.64 4.61
CA ALA A 30 -1.27 4.54 4.77
C ALA A 30 -0.98 3.84 3.44
N GLY A 31 0.28 3.81 3.03
CA GLY A 31 0.74 2.97 1.92
C GLY A 31 0.83 1.52 2.39
N PHE A 32 -0.01 0.64 1.83
CA PHE A 32 -0.07 -0.77 2.20
C PHE A 32 0.47 -1.66 1.07
N MET A 33 1.35 -2.59 1.42
CA MET A 33 1.90 -3.59 0.53
C MET A 33 1.90 -4.95 1.23
N ALA A 34 1.78 -6.03 0.46
CA ALA A 34 1.78 -7.38 1.00
C ALA A 34 2.46 -8.34 0.02
N TRP A 35 3.17 -9.31 0.59
CA TRP A 35 3.87 -10.36 -0.12
C TRP A 35 3.39 -11.72 0.36
N VAL A 36 3.42 -12.72 -0.51
CA VAL A 36 3.34 -14.12 -0.09
C VAL A 36 4.67 -14.46 0.58
N ASN A 37 4.61 -15.03 1.79
CA ASN A 37 5.80 -15.38 2.56
C ASN A 37 6.47 -16.63 1.99
N GLU A 38 7.16 -16.46 0.86
CA GLU A 38 7.94 -17.47 0.16
C GLU A 38 9.37 -16.99 -0.08
N PRO A 39 10.34 -17.90 -0.32
CA PRO A 39 11.72 -17.52 -0.60
C PRO A 39 11.85 -16.52 -1.76
N GLY A 40 12.30 -15.31 -1.40
CA GLY A 40 12.53 -14.21 -2.35
C GLY A 40 11.32 -13.32 -2.61
N LEU A 41 10.18 -13.54 -1.93
CA LEU A 41 9.00 -12.67 -1.94
C LEU A 41 8.57 -12.26 -3.36
N ARG A 42 8.48 -13.24 -4.27
CA ARG A 42 8.25 -12.98 -5.70
C ARG A 42 6.77 -12.75 -5.98
N GLU A 43 5.90 -13.51 -5.32
CA GLU A 43 4.47 -13.25 -5.35
C GLU A 43 4.09 -12.15 -4.35
N HIS A 44 3.42 -11.12 -4.85
CA HIS A 44 3.02 -9.96 -4.04
C HIS A 44 1.74 -9.33 -4.56
N VAL A 45 1.01 -8.67 -3.66
CA VAL A 45 -0.17 -7.87 -4.03
C VAL A 45 0.24 -6.81 -5.05
N ARG A 46 -0.55 -6.69 -6.12
CA ARG A 46 -0.28 -5.76 -7.21
C ARG A 46 -1.55 -5.07 -7.67
N MET A 47 -1.59 -3.75 -7.48
CA MET A 47 -2.82 -2.97 -7.72
C MET A 47 -3.30 -3.01 -9.16
N SER A 48 -2.42 -3.19 -10.16
CA SER A 48 -2.85 -3.33 -11.56
C SER A 48 -3.79 -4.51 -11.80
N TYR A 49 -3.57 -5.64 -11.12
CA TYR A 49 -4.43 -6.83 -11.23
C TYR A 49 -5.76 -6.61 -10.52
N THR A 50 -5.72 -6.00 -9.34
CA THR A 50 -6.94 -5.61 -8.60
C THR A 50 -7.79 -4.63 -9.41
N ARG A 51 -7.19 -3.54 -9.91
CA ARG A 51 -7.85 -2.56 -10.78
C ARG A 51 -8.46 -3.21 -12.03
N PHE A 52 -7.73 -4.12 -12.68
CA PHE A 52 -8.24 -4.82 -13.86
C PHE A 52 -9.50 -5.63 -13.55
N ARG A 53 -9.50 -6.42 -12.47
CA ARG A 53 -10.65 -7.26 -12.08
C ARG A 53 -11.85 -6.45 -11.61
N LEU A 54 -11.62 -5.28 -11.02
CA LEU A 54 -12.66 -4.37 -10.55
C LEU A 54 -13.05 -3.30 -11.58
N GLN A 55 -12.55 -3.40 -12.82
CA GLN A 55 -12.81 -2.43 -13.89
C GLN A 55 -12.50 -0.97 -13.48
N GLY A 56 -11.47 -0.79 -12.65
CA GLY A 56 -11.00 0.50 -12.16
C GLY A 56 -11.73 1.02 -10.92
N VAL A 57 -12.78 0.36 -10.44
CA VAL A 57 -13.49 0.74 -9.21
C VAL A 57 -12.69 0.30 -7.98
N SER A 58 -12.72 1.10 -6.91
CA SER A 58 -12.10 0.72 -5.63
C SER A 58 -12.76 -0.52 -5.02
N PRO A 59 -11.99 -1.40 -4.36
CA PRO A 59 -12.55 -2.61 -3.75
C PRO A 59 -13.56 -2.26 -2.66
N ASP A 60 -14.74 -2.88 -2.71
CA ASP A 60 -15.74 -2.83 -1.63
C ASP A 60 -15.61 -4.07 -0.71
N ILE A 61 -16.41 -4.12 0.35
CA ILE A 61 -16.50 -5.26 1.24
C ILE A 61 -16.87 -6.52 0.43
N GLY A 62 -16.07 -7.57 0.59
CA GLY A 62 -16.17 -8.82 -0.16
C GLY A 62 -15.16 -8.93 -1.31
N GLU A 63 -14.62 -7.81 -1.79
CA GLU A 63 -13.64 -7.81 -2.87
C GLU A 63 -12.22 -8.15 -2.40
N HIS A 64 -11.38 -8.50 -3.38
CA HIS A 64 -10.04 -9.01 -3.12
C HIS A 64 -8.95 -8.09 -3.62
N LEU A 65 -7.91 -7.90 -2.80
CA LEU A 65 -6.60 -7.46 -3.29
C LEU A 65 -5.90 -8.69 -3.89
N ARG A 66 -5.43 -8.55 -5.13
CA ARG A 66 -4.89 -9.66 -5.92
C ARG A 66 -3.38 -9.57 -6.10
N THR A 67 -2.73 -10.72 -6.22
CA THR A 67 -1.30 -10.79 -6.48
C THR A 67 -0.95 -10.56 -7.95
N ASN A 68 0.34 -10.46 -8.24
CA ASN A 68 0.91 -10.53 -9.58
C ASN A 68 0.72 -11.88 -10.30
N HIS A 69 0.12 -12.89 -9.67
CA HIS A 69 -0.38 -14.13 -10.30
C HIS A 69 -1.89 -14.10 -10.59
N ASP A 70 -2.57 -12.96 -10.41
CA ASP A 70 -4.02 -12.83 -10.47
C ASP A 70 -4.76 -13.78 -9.51
N THR A 71 -4.19 -14.07 -8.33
CA THR A 71 -4.84 -14.86 -7.28
C THR A 71 -5.33 -13.94 -6.14
N PRO A 72 -6.45 -14.25 -5.46
CA PRO A 72 -6.88 -13.51 -4.28
C PRO A 72 -5.87 -13.68 -3.13
N ALA A 73 -5.35 -12.58 -2.58
CA ALA A 73 -4.45 -12.59 -1.43
C ALA A 73 -5.13 -12.14 -0.14
N LEU A 74 -5.86 -11.03 -0.21
CA LEU A 74 -6.52 -10.40 0.93
C LEU A 74 -7.96 -10.06 0.55
N THR A 75 -8.88 -10.20 1.51
CA THR A 75 -10.30 -9.85 1.33
C THR A 75 -10.65 -8.65 2.19
N ILE A 76 -11.29 -7.65 1.61
CA ILE A 76 -11.85 -6.52 2.37
C ILE A 76 -13.06 -7.04 3.15
N THR A 77 -12.96 -7.11 4.47
CA THR A 77 -14.05 -7.65 5.32
C THR A 77 -14.84 -6.58 6.05
N ALA A 78 -14.29 -5.37 6.16
CA ALA A 78 -14.94 -4.19 6.72
C ALA A 78 -14.24 -2.94 6.19
N ASP A 79 -15.02 -1.90 5.88
CA ASP A 79 -14.49 -0.61 5.45
C ASP A 79 -15.46 0.50 5.89
N THR A 80 -14.94 1.46 6.64
CA THR A 80 -15.66 2.63 7.17
C THR A 80 -15.29 3.93 6.45
N CYS A 81 -14.23 3.92 5.64
CA CYS A 81 -13.76 5.08 4.90
C CYS A 81 -14.32 5.12 3.48
N LYS A 82 -14.45 3.96 2.82
CA LYS A 82 -14.99 3.80 1.46
C LYS A 82 -14.16 4.46 0.35
N VAL A 83 -13.06 5.14 0.70
CA VAL A 83 -12.21 5.88 -0.21
C VAL A 83 -10.76 5.46 -0.02
N HIS A 84 -10.22 4.87 -1.08
CA HIS A 84 -8.85 4.37 -1.15
C HIS A 84 -8.32 4.54 -2.57
N ASP A 85 -7.04 4.80 -2.70
CA ASP A 85 -6.37 4.91 -3.98
C ASP A 85 -5.59 3.64 -4.33
N MET A 86 -5.62 3.30 -5.61
CA MET A 86 -4.86 2.19 -6.18
C MET A 86 -3.94 2.67 -7.30
N THR A 87 -3.78 3.97 -7.54
CA THR A 87 -3.22 4.49 -8.80
C THR A 87 -1.87 5.16 -8.65
N PHE A 88 -1.59 5.76 -7.48
CA PHE A 88 -0.34 6.47 -7.25
C PHE A 88 0.74 5.57 -6.66
N MET A 89 1.97 5.81 -7.13
CA MET A 89 3.18 5.24 -6.57
C MET A 89 3.38 5.70 -5.12
N PRO A 90 4.18 4.98 -4.30
CA PRO A 90 4.52 5.46 -2.97
C PRO A 90 5.41 6.70 -3.08
N CYS A 91 5.29 7.64 -2.13
CA CYS A 91 6.20 8.79 -2.11
C CYS A 91 7.66 8.36 -1.90
N PHE A 92 8.59 9.14 -2.45
CA PHE A 92 10.01 8.85 -2.47
C PHE A 92 10.86 10.10 -2.21
N PRO A 93 12.13 9.96 -1.78
CA PRO A 93 12.92 11.11 -1.31
C PRO A 93 13.06 12.22 -2.34
N GLU A 94 13.22 11.87 -3.61
CA GLU A 94 13.51 12.83 -4.68
C GLU A 94 12.34 13.82 -4.91
N ILE A 95 11.06 13.40 -4.79
CA ILE A 95 9.94 14.35 -4.92
C ILE A 95 9.92 15.41 -3.81
N TYR A 96 10.43 15.06 -2.62
CA TYR A 96 10.53 16.01 -1.52
C TYR A 96 11.73 16.93 -1.69
N ALA A 97 12.87 16.41 -2.17
CA ALA A 97 14.04 17.21 -2.50
C ALA A 97 13.73 18.26 -3.58
N GLU A 98 12.98 17.89 -4.62
CA GLU A 98 12.48 18.83 -5.65
C GLU A 98 11.61 19.95 -5.06
N CYS A 99 10.95 19.70 -3.93
CA CYS A 99 10.16 20.69 -3.19
C CYS A 99 11.00 21.47 -2.14
N GLY A 100 12.32 21.30 -2.10
CA GLY A 100 13.20 21.93 -1.11
C GLY A 100 13.15 21.28 0.29
N LEU A 101 12.61 20.06 0.40
CA LEU A 101 12.47 19.31 1.65
C LEU A 101 13.49 18.15 1.70
N GLU A 102 14.77 18.49 1.73
CA GLU A 102 15.85 17.50 1.84
C GLU A 102 15.77 16.72 3.17
N GLY A 103 16.01 15.40 3.09
CA GLY A 103 15.97 14.51 4.26
C GLY A 103 14.57 14.15 4.76
N HIS A 104 13.51 14.58 4.07
CA HIS A 104 12.14 14.21 4.43
C HIS A 104 11.92 12.70 4.29
N ARG A 105 11.31 12.07 5.31
CA ARG A 105 10.98 10.64 5.27
C ARG A 105 9.95 10.34 4.19
N SER A 106 10.01 9.15 3.60
CA SER A 106 9.11 8.76 2.51
C SER A 106 8.61 7.34 2.68
N CYS A 107 7.44 7.03 2.10
CA CYS A 107 6.82 5.71 2.17
C CYS A 107 7.74 4.63 1.63
N THR A 108 8.46 4.90 0.52
CA THR A 108 9.45 3.96 -0.02
C THR A 108 10.57 3.64 0.97
N MET A 109 11.14 4.65 1.66
CA MET A 109 12.15 4.43 2.70
C MET A 109 11.56 3.63 3.86
N ASN A 110 10.42 4.07 4.38
CA ASN A 110 9.76 3.46 5.53
C ASN A 110 9.46 1.97 5.32
N ILE A 111 8.93 1.62 4.14
CA ILE A 111 8.60 0.23 3.81
C ILE A 111 9.87 -0.58 3.53
N THR A 112 10.88 -0.01 2.87
CA THR A 112 12.16 -0.71 2.65
C THR A 112 12.84 -1.02 3.98
N GLU A 113 12.90 -0.06 4.90
CA GLU A 113 13.44 -0.25 6.26
C GLU A 113 12.66 -1.34 7.02
N ALA A 114 11.33 -1.31 6.98
CA ALA A 114 10.50 -2.31 7.65
C ALA A 114 10.62 -3.72 7.04
N MET A 115 10.90 -3.81 5.74
CA MET A 115 11.02 -5.08 5.00
C MET A 115 12.46 -5.58 4.86
N GLU A 116 13.45 -4.85 5.36
CA GLU A 116 14.86 -5.27 5.36
C GLU A 116 15.07 -6.65 6.02
N PRO A 117 14.45 -6.96 7.19
CA PRO A 117 14.55 -8.29 7.81
C PRO A 117 14.01 -9.43 6.94
N TYR A 118 13.15 -9.11 5.98
CA TYR A 118 12.54 -10.05 5.04
C TYR A 118 13.30 -10.12 3.69
N GLY A 119 14.42 -9.41 3.57
CA GLY A 119 15.30 -9.45 2.39
C GLY A 119 14.98 -8.41 1.30
N ILE A 120 14.06 -7.47 1.56
CA ILE A 120 13.82 -6.33 0.65
C ILE A 120 14.76 -5.18 1.04
N THR A 121 15.91 -5.11 0.36
CA THR A 121 16.97 -4.13 0.63
C THR A 121 16.99 -2.95 -0.34
N SER A 122 16.04 -2.88 -1.26
CA SER A 122 15.97 -1.80 -2.25
C SER A 122 14.53 -1.40 -2.52
N ARG A 123 14.28 -0.09 -2.46
CA ARG A 123 12.99 0.52 -2.82
C ARG A 123 12.53 0.17 -4.24
N LEU A 124 13.45 -0.16 -5.15
CA LEU A 124 13.12 -0.54 -6.53
C LEU A 124 12.43 -1.92 -6.62
N LYS A 125 12.46 -2.70 -5.55
CA LYS A 125 11.76 -4.00 -5.45
C LYS A 125 10.35 -3.87 -4.87
N LEU A 126 9.94 -2.67 -4.46
CA LEU A 126 8.60 -2.46 -3.90
C LEU A 126 7.55 -2.43 -5.02
N PRO A 127 6.39 -3.08 -4.83
CA PRO A 127 5.24 -2.90 -5.70
C PRO A 127 4.55 -1.56 -5.44
N ASP A 128 3.60 -1.20 -6.32
CA ASP A 128 2.69 -0.09 -6.05
C ASP A 128 1.80 -0.41 -4.84
N PRO A 129 1.60 0.55 -3.92
CA PRO A 129 0.79 0.35 -2.73
C PRO A 129 -0.70 0.35 -3.03
N PHE A 130 -1.46 -0.28 -2.13
CA PHE A 130 -2.83 0.15 -1.87
C PHE A 130 -2.78 1.35 -0.93
N ASN A 131 -3.14 2.54 -1.41
CA ASN A 131 -3.10 3.78 -0.64
C ASN A 131 -4.39 3.91 0.18
N ILE A 132 -4.36 3.39 1.40
CA ILE A 132 -5.51 3.33 2.29
C ILE A 132 -5.84 4.75 2.78
N PHE A 133 -7.13 5.13 2.74
CA PHE A 133 -7.68 6.43 3.14
C PHE A 133 -7.31 7.60 2.20
N MET A 134 -6.57 7.36 1.13
CA MET A 134 -6.19 8.39 0.16
C MET A 134 -7.33 8.70 -0.80
N ASN A 135 -7.66 9.98 -0.93
CA ASN A 135 -8.64 10.51 -1.88
C ASN A 135 -7.93 11.27 -3.01
N SER A 136 -7.67 10.59 -4.13
CA SER A 136 -6.96 11.15 -5.28
C SER A 136 -7.76 11.01 -6.57
N LEU A 137 -8.87 11.74 -6.63
CA LEU A 137 -9.77 11.72 -7.78
C LEU A 137 -9.13 12.34 -9.02
N PHE A 138 -9.16 11.60 -10.13
CA PHE A 138 -8.87 12.14 -11.45
C PHE A 138 -10.05 12.98 -11.92
N VAL A 139 -9.91 14.29 -11.83
CA VAL A 139 -10.87 15.23 -12.39
C VAL A 139 -10.39 15.69 -13.76
N HIS A 140 -11.29 15.67 -14.75
CA HIS A 140 -10.99 16.27 -16.04
C HIS A 140 -10.97 17.79 -15.90
N THR A 141 -9.80 18.34 -15.58
CA THR A 141 -9.56 19.78 -15.68
C THR A 141 -9.18 20.08 -17.12
N LYS A 142 -10.06 20.75 -17.87
CA LYS A 142 -9.62 21.49 -19.04
C LYS A 142 -8.58 22.50 -18.55
N ARG A 143 -7.31 22.26 -18.85
CA ARG A 143 -6.30 23.32 -18.81
C ARG A 143 -6.44 24.15 -20.07
#